data_AF-M5BS54-F1
#
_entry.id   AF-M5BS54-F1
#
_cell.length_a   1.000
_cell.length_b   1.000
_cell.length_c   1.000
_cell.angle_alpha   90.00
_cell.angle_beta   90.00
_cell.angle_gamma   90.00
#
_symmetry.space_group_name_H-M   'P 1'
#
loop_
_entity.id
_entity.type
_entity.pdbx_description
1 polymer ?
#
loop_
_entity_poly.entity_id
_entity_poly.type
_entity_poly.pdbx_seq_one_letter_code
_entity_poly.pdbx_strand_id
1 'polypeptide(L)'
;MDDHDLSKLEKGIIHQSVPTDASSQPTLKPARCGRTLILCFDGTSNRYNEKNTNVIKFVSLLQNDIPDQQLIYYQPGIGTYTNPGIFTPLTMKLANVLDEAVAWYIGAHITGGYKWLMNQYQVGDRICIFGFSRGAYTARALAGMINKVGLLPPGNHEQVIIAYDIYRTDTEDGYTLGDGFRDTFSRVVPIEFVGVWDSVSSVGIVRSHTLPYAASNNIIATFRHAMALDERRAWLLRRPIEATQGSQ
;
A
#
# COMPACT_ATOMS: atom_id res chain seq x y z
N MET A 1 69.56 -13.36 -61.61
CA MET A 1 69.59 -12.13 -62.39
C MET A 1 68.14 -11.73 -62.63
N ASP A 2 67.55 -10.76 -61.94
CA ASP A 2 68.11 -9.76 -61.04
C ASP A 2 67.13 -9.40 -59.94
N ASP A 3 67.74 -8.92 -58.87
CA ASP A 3 67.24 -8.47 -57.58
C ASP A 3 66.40 -7.20 -57.77
N HIS A 4 65.10 -7.24 -57.45
CA HIS A 4 64.27 -6.03 -57.41
C HIS A 4 64.13 -5.52 -55.97
N ASP A 5 65.16 -4.75 -55.58
CA ASP A 5 65.13 -3.52 -54.78
C ASP A 5 63.91 -3.30 -53.84
N LEU A 6 64.03 -3.84 -52.62
CA LEU A 6 63.12 -3.64 -51.48
C LEU A 6 63.47 -2.39 -50.63
N SER A 7 64.12 -1.37 -51.19
CA SER A 7 64.67 -0.25 -50.40
C SER A 7 63.89 1.08 -50.41
N LYS A 8 62.57 1.06 -50.71
CA LYS A 8 61.74 2.29 -50.60
C LYS A 8 60.34 1.99 -50.09
N LEU A 9 60.16 1.98 -48.76
CA LEU A 9 59.16 2.81 -48.05
C LEU A 9 59.16 2.59 -46.51
N GLU A 10 60.34 2.61 -45.86
CA GLU A 10 60.39 2.88 -44.42
C GLU A 10 60.36 4.39 -44.17
N LYS A 11 59.18 5.01 -44.19
CA LYS A 11 58.91 6.31 -43.52
C LYS A 11 57.43 6.40 -43.15
N GLY A 12 57.13 6.25 -41.85
CA GLY A 12 55.80 6.60 -41.32
C GLY A 12 55.32 5.79 -40.14
N ILE A 13 56.15 5.54 -39.12
CA ILE A 13 55.63 5.16 -37.80
C ILE A 13 55.06 6.44 -37.19
N ILE A 14 53.75 6.64 -37.33
CA ILE A 14 53.02 7.70 -36.64
C ILE A 14 52.80 7.19 -35.21
N HIS A 15 53.51 7.77 -34.25
CA HIS A 15 53.17 7.68 -32.83
C HIS A 15 51.76 8.25 -32.66
N GLN A 16 50.74 7.39 -32.56
CA GLN A 16 49.42 7.81 -32.15
C GLN A 16 49.45 7.97 -30.63
N SER A 17 49.63 9.21 -30.16
CA SER A 17 49.45 9.56 -28.77
C SER A 17 48.00 9.28 -28.36
N VAL A 18 47.81 8.37 -27.40
CA VAL A 18 46.54 8.15 -26.73
C VAL A 18 46.13 9.45 -26.03
N PRO A 19 44.95 10.04 -26.33
CA PRO A 19 44.44 11.13 -25.53
C PRO A 19 44.11 10.58 -24.14
N THR A 20 44.86 11.01 -23.14
CA THR A 20 44.53 10.80 -21.74
C THR A 20 43.50 11.87 -21.39
N ASP A 21 42.23 11.64 -21.75
CA ASP A 21 41.14 12.44 -21.21
C ASP A 21 40.42 11.62 -20.14
N ALA A 22 40.78 11.94 -18.90
CA ALA A 22 40.09 11.47 -17.73
C ALA A 22 38.80 12.29 -17.57
N SER A 23 37.73 11.60 -17.15
CA SER A 23 36.46 12.18 -16.69
C SER A 23 35.37 12.46 -17.74
N SER A 24 34.82 11.39 -18.31
CA SER A 24 33.36 11.28 -18.43
C SER A 24 32.97 9.81 -18.40
N GLN A 25 32.99 9.21 -17.20
CA GLN A 25 32.26 7.97 -17.04
C GLN A 25 30.79 8.27 -17.33
N PRO A 26 30.11 7.51 -18.20
CA PRO A 26 28.65 7.54 -18.22
C PRO A 26 28.26 7.10 -16.80
N THR A 27 27.72 8.01 -16.02
CA THR A 27 27.13 7.67 -14.72
C THR A 27 26.03 6.66 -15.04
N LEU A 28 26.34 5.38 -14.89
CA LEU A 28 25.34 4.34 -14.75
C LEU A 28 24.40 4.86 -13.66
N LYS A 29 23.21 5.32 -14.07
CA LYS A 29 22.11 5.56 -13.15
C LYS A 29 22.07 4.31 -12.27
N PRO A 30 22.15 4.44 -10.93
CA PRO A 30 22.09 3.27 -10.07
C PRO A 30 20.87 2.45 -10.50
N ALA A 31 21.08 1.14 -10.69
CA ALA A 31 20.06 0.21 -11.15
C ALA A 31 18.75 0.57 -10.45
N ARG A 32 17.74 1.01 -11.24
CA ARG A 32 16.56 1.68 -10.69
C ARG A 32 15.96 0.83 -9.58
N CYS A 33 16.10 1.29 -8.34
CA CYS A 33 15.27 0.82 -7.24
C CYS A 33 13.83 0.97 -7.72
N GLY A 34 13.00 -0.07 -7.61
CA GLY A 34 11.69 -0.10 -8.27
C GLY A 34 10.79 1.09 -7.92
N ARG A 35 9.67 1.21 -8.63
CA ARG A 35 8.75 2.35 -8.50
C ARG A 35 8.14 2.37 -7.11
N THR A 36 7.63 3.52 -6.69
CA THR A 36 6.86 3.63 -5.45
C THR A 36 5.37 3.59 -5.77
N LEU A 37 4.66 2.60 -5.24
CA LEU A 37 3.22 2.45 -5.39
C LEU A 37 2.57 2.96 -4.12
N ILE A 38 1.85 4.08 -4.23
CA ILE A 38 1.25 4.78 -3.10
C ILE A 38 -0.26 4.61 -3.15
N LEU A 39 -0.83 3.96 -2.13
CA LEU A 39 -2.27 3.81 -1.98
C LEU A 39 -2.76 4.70 -0.85
N CYS A 40 -3.73 5.57 -1.14
CA CYS A 40 -4.26 6.56 -0.23
C CYS A 40 -5.77 6.35 -0.04
N PHE A 41 -6.18 5.98 1.17
CA PHE A 41 -7.58 5.75 1.53
C PHE A 41 -8.11 6.88 2.41
N ASP A 42 -9.05 7.66 1.90
CA ASP A 42 -9.70 8.71 2.69
C ASP A 42 -10.87 8.14 3.51
N GLY A 43 -11.15 8.71 4.68
CA GLY A 43 -12.17 8.25 5.62
C GLY A 43 -13.51 8.95 5.51
N THR A 44 -13.60 10.08 4.80
CA THR A 44 -14.83 10.91 4.74
C THR A 44 -15.28 11.14 3.29
N SER A 45 -16.58 11.34 3.04
CA SER A 45 -17.10 11.79 1.73
C SER A 45 -16.78 13.25 1.44
N ASN A 46 -15.51 13.61 1.53
CA ASN A 46 -15.12 14.89 0.99
C ASN A 46 -15.03 14.73 -0.52
N ARG A 47 -16.07 15.24 -1.20
CA ARG A 47 -15.86 15.86 -2.51
C ARG A 47 -14.76 16.89 -2.31
N TYR A 48 -13.81 16.99 -3.25
CA TYR A 48 -12.77 18.03 -3.22
C TYR A 48 -13.42 19.38 -2.92
N ASN A 49 -13.10 19.95 -1.75
CA ASN A 49 -13.71 21.15 -1.22
C ASN A 49 -12.69 21.91 -0.38
N GLU A 50 -13.05 23.08 0.15
CA GLU A 50 -12.15 23.94 0.92
C GLU A 50 -11.62 23.30 2.21
N LYS A 51 -12.16 22.15 2.64
CA LYS A 51 -11.75 21.38 3.84
C LYS A 51 -11.12 20.04 3.45
N ASN A 52 -10.02 20.10 2.71
CA ASN A 52 -9.24 18.93 2.33
C ASN A 52 -8.71 18.16 3.55
N THR A 53 -8.85 16.83 3.52
CA THR A 53 -8.30 15.92 4.53
C THR A 53 -6.77 15.89 4.45
N ASN A 54 -6.11 15.35 5.47
CA ASN A 54 -4.66 15.13 5.42
C ASN A 54 -4.26 14.18 4.28
N VAL A 55 -5.16 13.27 3.86
CA VAL A 55 -4.92 12.39 2.72
C VAL A 55 -4.91 13.17 1.41
N ILE A 56 -5.88 14.06 1.19
CA ILE A 56 -5.90 14.91 -0.01
C ILE A 56 -4.69 15.85 -0.04
N LYS A 57 -4.35 16.46 1.10
CA LYS A 57 -3.14 17.30 1.22
C LYS A 57 -1.88 16.49 0.91
N PHE A 58 -1.76 15.28 1.45
CA PHE A 58 -0.64 14.40 1.18
C PHE A 58 -0.56 14.06 -0.32
N VAL A 59 -1.67 13.62 -0.93
CA VAL A 59 -1.74 13.32 -2.37
C VAL A 59 -1.34 14.53 -3.21
N SER A 60 -1.71 15.76 -2.82
CA SER A 60 -1.33 16.98 -3.54
C SER A 60 0.17 17.29 -3.52
N LEU A 61 0.91 16.71 -2.56
CA LEU A 61 2.37 16.85 -2.45
C LEU A 61 3.13 15.74 -3.18
N LEU A 62 2.42 14.71 -3.66
CA LEU A 62 3.03 13.60 -4.38
C LEU A 62 3.25 13.97 -5.85
N GLN A 63 4.44 13.66 -6.36
CA GLN A 63 4.72 13.75 -7.81
C GLN A 63 3.95 12.65 -8.55
N ASN A 64 3.09 13.05 -9.49
CA ASN A 64 2.23 12.13 -10.25
C ASN A 64 2.54 12.14 -11.77
N ASP A 65 3.60 12.83 -12.16
CA ASP A 65 3.97 13.13 -13.53
C ASP A 65 5.00 12.15 -14.11
N ILE A 66 5.59 11.27 -13.27
CA ILE A 66 6.61 10.30 -13.68
C ILE A 66 6.18 8.86 -13.31
N PRO A 67 5.39 8.18 -14.16
CA PRO A 67 4.93 6.81 -13.92
C PRO A 67 6.05 5.78 -13.70
N ASP A 68 7.23 6.04 -14.27
CA ASP A 68 8.44 5.21 -14.10
C ASP A 68 9.09 5.35 -12.72
N GLN A 69 8.58 6.22 -11.86
CA GLN A 69 9.09 6.43 -10.51
C GLN A 69 8.01 6.23 -9.45
N GLN A 70 6.78 6.67 -9.73
CA GLN A 70 5.71 6.66 -8.74
C GLN A 70 4.33 6.48 -9.38
N LEU A 71 3.51 5.63 -8.76
CA LEU A 71 2.11 5.43 -9.12
C LEU A 71 1.25 5.68 -7.88
N ILE A 72 0.14 6.39 -8.06
CA ILE A 72 -0.74 6.80 -6.96
C ILE A 72 -2.14 6.25 -7.21
N TYR A 73 -2.68 5.60 -6.18
CA TYR A 73 -4.08 5.21 -6.09
C TYR A 73 -4.73 6.02 -4.99
N TYR A 74 -5.76 6.78 -5.33
CA TYR A 74 -6.57 7.52 -4.36
C TYR A 74 -7.98 6.95 -4.34
N GLN A 75 -8.42 6.55 -3.15
CA GLN A 75 -9.75 6.06 -2.90
C GLN A 75 -10.50 7.04 -1.98
N PRO A 76 -11.53 7.76 -2.49
CA PRO A 76 -12.32 8.68 -1.68
C PRO A 76 -13.12 7.93 -0.61
N GLY A 77 -13.34 8.58 0.53
CA GLY A 77 -14.03 7.98 1.67
C GLY A 77 -15.56 7.99 1.57
N ILE A 78 -16.20 7.21 2.45
CA ILE A 78 -17.66 7.17 2.60
C ILE A 78 -18.15 8.37 3.40
N GLY A 79 -19.30 8.90 2.99
CA GLY A 79 -20.07 9.86 3.74
C GLY A 79 -21.09 9.16 4.56
N THR A 80 -20.91 9.15 5.88
CA THR A 80 -21.88 8.58 6.80
C THR A 80 -22.52 9.75 7.53
N TYR A 81 -23.63 10.27 7.00
CA TYR A 81 -24.48 11.18 7.75
C TYR A 81 -25.32 10.34 8.71
N THR A 82 -24.90 10.20 9.96
CA THR A 82 -25.77 9.73 11.04
C THR A 82 -26.17 10.94 11.87
N ASN A 83 -27.47 11.27 11.88
CA ASN A 83 -28.02 12.26 12.79
C ASN A 83 -28.12 11.62 14.19
N PRO A 84 -27.36 12.08 15.20
CA PRO A 84 -27.42 11.51 16.54
C PRO A 84 -28.52 12.24 17.31
N GLY A 85 -29.62 11.56 17.63
CA GLY A 85 -30.61 12.21 18.51
C GLY A 85 -31.80 11.40 18.97
N ILE A 86 -32.17 10.29 18.32
CA ILE A 86 -33.40 9.58 18.70
C ILE A 86 -33.15 8.07 18.73
N PHE A 87 -33.26 7.45 19.90
CA PHE A 87 -33.21 6.01 20.09
C PHE A 87 -34.64 5.43 20.05
N THR A 88 -35.11 5.09 18.86
CA THR A 88 -36.32 4.28 18.63
C THR A 88 -35.98 2.90 18.04
N PRO A 89 -36.84 1.88 18.18
CA PRO A 89 -36.67 0.59 17.51
C PRO A 89 -36.50 0.70 15.98
N LEU A 90 -37.11 1.71 15.35
CA LEU A 90 -36.96 2.01 13.93
C LEU A 90 -35.54 2.53 13.61
N THR A 91 -34.98 3.39 14.47
CA THR A 91 -33.60 3.89 14.29
C THR A 91 -32.54 2.81 14.49
N MET A 92 -32.80 1.78 15.32
CA MET A 92 -31.89 0.63 15.45
C MET A 92 -31.87 -0.23 14.18
N LYS A 93 -33.03 -0.47 13.55
CA LYS A 93 -33.08 -1.17 12.26
C LYS A 93 -32.36 -0.37 11.16
N LEU A 94 -32.55 0.95 11.14
CA LEU A 94 -31.86 1.83 10.20
C LEU A 94 -30.34 1.84 10.45
N ALA A 95 -29.91 1.83 11.71
CA ALA A 95 -28.49 1.73 12.08
C ALA A 95 -27.86 0.43 11.58
N ASN A 96 -28.51 -0.72 11.77
CA ASN A 96 -28.00 -2.00 11.27
C ASN A 96 -27.84 -2.03 9.75
N VAL A 97 -28.80 -1.47 9.00
CA VAL A 97 -28.72 -1.36 7.54
C VAL A 97 -27.56 -0.44 7.11
N LEU A 98 -27.36 0.67 7.82
CA LEU A 98 -26.24 1.57 7.58
C LEU A 98 -24.89 0.89 7.89
N ASP A 99 -24.82 0.13 8.98
CA ASP A 99 -23.61 -0.60 9.36
C ASP A 99 -23.25 -1.68 8.34
N GLU A 100 -24.23 -2.43 7.84
CA GLU A 100 -24.03 -3.42 6.79
C GLU A 100 -23.55 -2.77 5.48
N ALA A 101 -24.15 -1.64 5.09
CA ALA A 101 -23.71 -0.88 3.92
C ALA A 101 -22.27 -0.35 4.05
N VAL A 102 -21.91 0.12 5.25
CA VAL A 102 -20.54 0.55 5.56
C VAL A 102 -19.57 -0.63 5.48
N ALA A 103 -19.92 -1.78 6.05
CA ALA A 103 -19.08 -2.98 6.00
C ALA A 103 -18.86 -3.49 4.58
N TRP A 104 -19.92 -3.52 3.76
CA TRP A 104 -19.84 -3.89 2.35
C TRP A 104 -18.91 -2.96 1.58
N TYR A 105 -19.04 -1.65 1.80
CA TYR A 105 -18.22 -0.66 1.11
C TYR A 105 -16.75 -0.68 1.55
N ILE A 106 -16.48 -0.91 2.84
CA ILE A 106 -15.11 -1.13 3.33
C ILE A 106 -14.49 -2.34 2.61
N GLY A 107 -15.23 -3.43 2.44
CA GLY A 107 -14.79 -4.58 1.66
C GLY A 107 -14.50 -4.24 0.20
N ALA A 108 -15.37 -3.44 -0.44
CA ALA A 108 -15.16 -2.95 -1.80
C ALA A 108 -13.87 -2.09 -1.92
N HIS A 109 -13.54 -1.30 -0.91
CA HIS A 109 -12.31 -0.50 -0.88
C HIS A 109 -11.05 -1.34 -0.71
N ILE A 110 -11.09 -2.32 0.20
CA ILE A 110 -9.98 -3.25 0.40
C ILE A 110 -9.69 -4.00 -0.90
N THR A 111 -10.73 -4.60 -1.50
CA THR A 111 -10.59 -5.36 -2.75
C THR A 111 -10.26 -4.47 -3.95
N GLY A 112 -10.74 -3.23 -4.00
CA GLY A 112 -10.37 -2.25 -5.02
C GLY A 112 -8.89 -1.88 -4.99
N GLY A 113 -8.37 -1.54 -3.80
CA GLY A 113 -6.94 -1.28 -3.60
C GLY A 113 -6.08 -2.50 -3.89
N TYR A 114 -6.54 -3.69 -3.48
CA TYR A 114 -5.87 -4.96 -3.77
C TYR A 114 -5.79 -5.21 -5.29
N LYS A 115 -6.88 -5.05 -6.03
CA LYS A 115 -6.93 -5.22 -7.50
C LYS A 115 -6.01 -4.22 -8.22
N TRP A 116 -6.01 -2.96 -7.77
CA TRP A 116 -5.11 -1.96 -8.35
C TRP A 116 -3.65 -2.37 -8.13
N LEU A 117 -3.28 -2.71 -6.89
CA LEU A 117 -1.92 -3.15 -6.55
C LEU A 117 -1.52 -4.42 -7.32
N MET A 118 -2.42 -5.41 -7.41
CA MET A 118 -2.26 -6.66 -8.14
C MET A 118 -1.86 -6.40 -9.60
N ASN A 119 -2.55 -5.47 -10.25
CA ASN A 119 -2.34 -5.15 -11.67
C ASN A 119 -1.11 -4.25 -11.91
N GLN A 120 -0.73 -3.42 -10.94
CA GLN A 120 0.38 -2.46 -11.11
C GLN A 120 1.74 -3.00 -10.66
N TYR A 121 1.79 -3.87 -9.63
CA TYR A 121 3.03 -4.25 -8.97
C TYR A 121 3.98 -5.02 -9.90
N GLN A 122 5.20 -4.50 -9.99
CA GLN A 122 6.36 -5.12 -10.60
C GLN A 122 7.38 -5.50 -9.51
N VAL A 123 8.19 -6.52 -9.80
CA VAL A 123 9.22 -6.97 -8.85
C VAL A 123 10.18 -5.83 -8.56
N GLY A 124 10.40 -5.54 -7.27
CA GLY A 124 11.27 -4.47 -6.79
C GLY A 124 10.55 -3.14 -6.50
N ASP A 125 9.26 -3.03 -6.83
CA ASP A 125 8.44 -1.88 -6.44
C ASP A 125 8.29 -1.79 -4.91
N ARG A 126 8.29 -0.55 -4.39
CA ARG A 126 8.02 -0.26 -2.97
C ARG A 126 6.55 0.07 -2.77
N ILE A 127 5.90 -0.55 -1.79
CA ILE A 127 4.47 -0.36 -1.51
C ILE A 127 4.31 0.52 -0.28
N CYS A 128 3.62 1.65 -0.43
CA CYS A 128 3.28 2.56 0.66
C CYS A 128 1.75 2.73 0.77
N ILE A 129 1.19 2.51 1.95
CA ILE A 129 -0.25 2.55 2.20
C ILE A 129 -0.57 3.62 3.24
N PHE A 130 -1.48 4.51 2.90
CA PHE A 130 -1.89 5.62 3.75
C PHE A 130 -3.40 5.62 4.00
N GLY A 131 -3.81 5.99 5.21
CA GLY A 131 -5.23 6.05 5.53
C GLY A 131 -5.59 7.03 6.64
N PHE A 132 -6.77 7.65 6.53
CA PHE A 132 -7.32 8.54 7.56
C PHE A 132 -8.68 8.03 8.05
N SER A 133 -8.95 8.05 9.37
CA SER A 133 -10.25 7.67 9.94
C SER A 133 -10.69 6.27 9.48
N ARG A 134 -11.85 6.11 8.82
CA ARG A 134 -12.26 4.83 8.20
C ARG A 134 -11.27 4.32 7.15
N GLY A 135 -10.63 5.23 6.41
CA GLY A 135 -9.57 4.89 5.46
C GLY A 135 -8.33 4.30 6.15
N ALA A 136 -8.07 4.66 7.42
CA ALA A 136 -7.02 4.00 8.20
C ALA A 136 -7.35 2.53 8.50
N TYR A 137 -8.62 2.20 8.72
CA TYR A 137 -9.06 0.80 8.84
C TYR A 137 -8.85 0.07 7.51
N THR A 138 -9.28 0.65 6.39
CA THR A 138 -9.07 0.08 5.05
C THR A 138 -7.59 -0.14 4.75
N ALA A 139 -6.72 0.83 5.03
CA ALA A 139 -5.27 0.73 4.82
C ALA A 139 -4.66 -0.45 5.60
N ARG A 140 -5.01 -0.58 6.88
CA ARG A 140 -4.55 -1.68 7.74
C ARG A 140 -5.11 -3.02 7.28
N ALA A 141 -6.38 -3.07 6.90
CA ALA A 141 -7.03 -4.28 6.42
C ALA A 141 -6.42 -4.76 5.09
N LEU A 142 -6.11 -3.84 4.17
CA LEU A 142 -5.40 -4.17 2.94
C LEU A 142 -4.00 -4.74 3.23
N ALA A 143 -3.24 -4.10 4.13
CA ALA A 143 -1.93 -4.63 4.54
C ALA A 143 -2.04 -6.04 5.14
N GLY A 144 -3.05 -6.27 5.99
CA GLY A 144 -3.33 -7.59 6.57
C GLY A 144 -3.74 -8.64 5.52
N MET A 145 -4.54 -8.25 4.52
CA MET A 145 -4.90 -9.12 3.40
C MET A 145 -3.65 -9.52 2.61
N ILE A 146 -2.79 -8.57 2.24
CA ILE A 146 -1.53 -8.85 1.53
C ILE A 146 -0.64 -9.80 2.34
N ASN A 147 -0.56 -9.61 3.66
CA ASN A 147 0.22 -10.49 4.53
C ASN A 147 -0.34 -11.92 4.57
N LYS A 148 -1.66 -12.07 4.74
CA LYS A 148 -2.30 -13.37 4.91
C LYS A 148 -2.37 -14.18 3.63
N VAL A 149 -2.83 -13.58 2.53
CA VAL A 149 -3.10 -14.30 1.26
C VAL A 149 -2.10 -13.98 0.15
N GLY A 150 -1.11 -13.13 0.40
CA GLY A 150 -0.18 -12.65 -0.62
C GLY A 150 -0.82 -11.70 -1.62
N LEU A 151 -0.05 -11.29 -2.63
CA LEU A 151 -0.54 -10.52 -3.77
C LEU A 151 -0.67 -11.42 -5.01
N LEU A 152 -1.87 -11.51 -5.58
CA LEU A 152 -2.09 -12.26 -6.82
C LEU A 152 -1.28 -11.69 -8.01
N PRO A 153 -0.98 -12.49 -9.04
CA PRO A 153 -0.47 -12.00 -10.31
C PRO A 153 -1.54 -11.17 -11.04
N PRO A 154 -1.14 -10.21 -11.91
CA PRO A 154 -2.08 -9.43 -12.73
C PRO A 154 -3.04 -10.33 -13.50
N GLY A 155 -4.31 -9.92 -13.62
CA GLY A 155 -5.34 -10.64 -14.37
C GLY A 155 -6.20 -11.62 -13.56
N ASN A 156 -5.78 -12.05 -12.37
CA ASN A 156 -6.48 -13.02 -11.52
C ASN A 156 -7.66 -12.42 -10.72
N HIS A 157 -8.58 -11.73 -11.42
CA HIS A 157 -9.64 -10.93 -10.79
C HIS A 157 -10.69 -11.77 -10.04
N GLU A 158 -11.00 -12.97 -10.54
CA GLU A 158 -11.97 -13.88 -9.93
C GLU A 158 -11.47 -14.42 -8.58
N GLN A 159 -10.16 -14.70 -8.47
CA GLN A 159 -9.58 -15.17 -7.22
C GLN A 159 -9.54 -14.09 -6.13
N VAL A 160 -9.71 -12.81 -6.45
CA VAL A 160 -9.69 -11.74 -5.44
C VAL A 160 -10.84 -11.88 -4.44
N ILE A 161 -12.01 -12.36 -4.87
CA ILE A 161 -13.16 -12.58 -3.97
C ILE A 161 -12.81 -13.70 -2.99
N ILE A 162 -12.29 -14.81 -3.49
CA ILE A 162 -11.85 -15.96 -2.69
C ILE A 162 -10.76 -15.53 -1.69
N ALA A 163 -9.76 -14.78 -2.16
CA ALA A 163 -8.69 -14.25 -1.34
C ALA A 163 -9.23 -13.35 -0.21
N TYR A 164 -10.25 -12.54 -0.50
CA TYR A 164 -10.89 -11.66 0.48
C TYR A 164 -11.70 -12.45 1.53
N ASP A 165 -12.40 -13.51 1.12
CA ASP A 165 -13.15 -14.38 2.03
C ASP A 165 -12.22 -15.15 2.97
N ILE A 166 -11.11 -15.69 2.45
CA ILE A 166 -10.05 -16.30 3.25
C ILE A 166 -9.47 -15.28 4.23
N TYR A 167 -9.19 -14.06 3.76
CA TYR A 167 -8.68 -12.98 4.61
C TYR A 167 -9.60 -12.70 5.80
N ARG A 168 -10.91 -12.59 5.58
CA ARG A 168 -11.92 -12.32 6.60
C ARG A 168 -12.11 -13.44 7.63
N THR A 169 -11.68 -14.66 7.31
CA THR A 169 -11.83 -15.83 8.18
C THR A 169 -10.75 -15.85 9.25
N ASP A 170 -11.01 -15.26 10.42
CA ASP A 170 -10.07 -15.17 11.55
C ASP A 170 -10.15 -16.39 12.47
N THR A 171 -9.80 -17.56 11.92
CA THR A 171 -9.67 -18.84 12.63
C THR A 171 -8.35 -19.50 12.26
N GLU A 172 -7.82 -20.40 13.09
CA GLU A 172 -6.60 -21.19 12.79
C GLU A 172 -6.66 -21.86 11.41
N ASP A 173 -7.80 -22.48 11.08
CA ASP A 173 -8.06 -23.06 9.76
C ASP A 173 -8.00 -22.00 8.65
N GLY A 174 -8.53 -20.80 8.91
CA GLY A 174 -8.47 -19.67 7.99
C GLY A 174 -7.04 -19.14 7.77
N TYR A 175 -6.16 -19.23 8.76
CA TYR A 175 -4.73 -18.92 8.58
C TYR A 175 -4.03 -20.00 7.76
N THR A 176 -4.25 -21.27 8.08
CA THR A 176 -3.71 -22.41 7.32
C THR A 176 -4.13 -22.35 5.85
N LEU A 177 -5.41 -22.05 5.60
CA LEU A 177 -5.94 -21.85 4.26
C LEU A 177 -5.33 -20.62 3.57
N GLY A 178 -5.08 -19.55 4.33
CA GLY A 178 -4.38 -18.35 3.85
C GLY A 178 -2.96 -18.66 3.37
N ASP A 179 -2.20 -19.41 4.16
CA ASP A 179 -0.84 -19.84 3.81
C ASP A 179 -0.85 -20.72 2.55
N GLY A 180 -1.73 -21.72 2.48
CA GLY A 180 -1.86 -22.57 1.30
C GLY A 180 -2.29 -21.79 0.05
N PHE A 181 -3.22 -20.85 0.18
CA PHE A 181 -3.63 -19.98 -0.91
C PHE A 181 -2.46 -19.10 -1.39
N ARG A 182 -1.73 -18.50 -0.43
CA ARG A 182 -0.58 -17.64 -0.72
C ARG A 182 0.49 -18.41 -1.49
N ASP A 183 0.84 -19.61 -1.04
CA ASP A 183 1.88 -20.44 -1.65
C ASP A 183 1.48 -20.96 -3.04
N THR A 184 0.17 -21.15 -3.27
CA THR A 184 -0.34 -21.69 -4.54
C THR A 184 -0.52 -20.62 -5.61
N PHE A 185 -1.10 -19.47 -5.25
CA PHE A 185 -1.60 -18.50 -6.22
C PHE A 185 -0.92 -17.14 -6.17
N SER A 186 -0.21 -16.82 -5.11
CA SER A 186 0.24 -15.45 -4.84
C SER A 186 1.75 -15.32 -4.79
N ARG A 187 2.23 -14.08 -4.87
CA ARG A 187 3.60 -13.67 -4.57
C ARG A 187 3.64 -12.96 -3.22
N VAL A 188 4.69 -13.21 -2.45
CA VAL A 188 4.98 -12.45 -1.23
C VAL A 188 5.59 -11.11 -1.64
N VAL A 189 4.97 -10.02 -1.19
CA VAL A 189 5.43 -8.66 -1.49
C VAL A 189 5.61 -7.89 -0.17
N PRO A 190 6.79 -7.30 0.09
CA PRO A 190 7.00 -6.49 1.28
C PRO A 190 6.25 -5.16 1.14
N ILE A 191 5.76 -4.65 2.27
CA ILE A 191 5.16 -3.33 2.38
C ILE A 191 6.19 -2.42 3.03
N GLU A 192 6.63 -1.40 2.30
CA GLU A 192 7.65 -0.46 2.77
C GLU A 192 7.12 0.39 3.92
N PHE A 193 5.90 0.93 3.76
CA PHE A 193 5.36 1.89 4.71
C PHE A 193 3.84 1.78 4.86
N VAL A 194 3.36 1.84 6.10
CA VAL A 194 1.95 2.06 6.42
C VAL A 194 1.83 3.27 7.35
N GLY A 195 1.17 4.32 6.85
CA GLY A 195 0.95 5.58 7.58
C GLY A 195 -0.52 5.83 7.82
N VAL A 196 -0.93 5.91 9.07
CA VAL A 196 -2.34 6.17 9.42
C VAL A 196 -2.54 7.40 10.30
N TRP A 197 -3.58 8.17 10.00
CA TRP A 197 -4.03 9.30 10.83
C TRP A 197 -5.35 8.95 11.49
N ASP A 198 -5.39 9.14 12.81
CA ASP A 198 -6.60 9.12 13.63
C ASP A 198 -7.52 7.94 13.29
N SER A 199 -6.98 6.71 13.39
CA SER A 199 -7.77 5.50 13.13
C SER A 199 -8.88 5.39 14.18
N VAL A 200 -10.03 5.94 13.84
CA VAL A 200 -11.22 5.85 14.65
C VAL A 200 -11.85 4.47 14.46
N SER A 201 -12.13 3.78 15.55
CA SER A 201 -13.16 2.74 15.55
C SER A 201 -14.50 3.47 15.40
N SER A 202 -14.89 3.89 14.18
CA SER A 202 -16.16 4.57 14.03
C SER A 202 -17.31 3.57 14.14
N VAL A 203 -18.14 3.80 15.16
CA VAL A 203 -19.47 3.24 15.43
C VAL A 203 -19.45 1.84 16.05
N GLY A 204 -19.99 1.76 17.28
CA GLY A 204 -19.93 0.63 18.22
C GLY A 204 -20.62 -0.68 17.84
N ILE A 205 -20.58 -1.10 16.58
CA ILE A 205 -21.16 -2.39 16.11
C ILE A 205 -20.20 -3.18 15.20
N VAL A 206 -18.97 -2.71 14.93
CA VAL A 206 -17.88 -3.63 14.51
C VAL A 206 -17.39 -4.39 15.75
N ARG A 207 -18.23 -5.31 16.22
CA ARG A 207 -17.91 -6.30 17.23
C ARG A 207 -16.64 -7.03 16.76
N SER A 208 -15.56 -6.83 17.50
CA SER A 208 -14.62 -7.88 17.87
C SER A 208 -14.20 -8.86 16.77
N HIS A 209 -13.71 -8.35 15.64
CA HIS A 209 -12.61 -9.03 14.96
C HIS A 209 -11.42 -8.13 15.16
N THR A 210 -10.55 -8.50 16.09
CA THR A 210 -9.15 -8.08 16.07
C THR A 210 -8.74 -8.10 14.62
N LEU A 211 -8.34 -6.96 14.02
CA LEU A 211 -7.75 -7.01 12.69
C LEU A 211 -6.62 -8.03 12.81
N PRO A 212 -6.76 -9.21 12.19
CA PRO A 212 -5.78 -10.25 12.36
C PRO A 212 -4.45 -9.64 11.99
N TYR A 213 -3.46 -9.77 12.88
CA TYR A 213 -2.08 -9.38 12.59
C TYR A 213 -1.66 -7.91 12.76
N ALA A 214 -2.46 -7.02 13.37
CA ALA A 214 -1.95 -5.68 13.73
C ALA A 214 -0.69 -5.70 14.64
N ALA A 215 -0.37 -6.82 15.28
CA ALA A 215 0.72 -6.96 16.24
C ALA A 215 1.96 -7.73 15.73
N SER A 216 1.93 -8.37 14.55
CA SER A 216 3.05 -9.25 14.10
C SER A 216 3.34 -9.22 12.59
N ASN A 217 3.09 -8.11 11.89
CA ASN A 217 3.32 -7.97 10.45
C ASN A 217 4.82 -8.07 10.06
N ASN A 218 5.32 -9.27 9.74
CA ASN A 218 6.69 -9.44 9.22
C ASN A 218 6.93 -8.85 7.83
N ILE A 219 5.87 -8.49 7.08
CA ILE A 219 6.01 -7.88 5.75
C ILE A 219 6.04 -6.35 5.77
N ILE A 220 5.66 -5.69 6.88
CA ILE A 220 5.61 -4.22 6.95
C ILE A 220 6.93 -3.72 7.54
N ALA A 221 7.75 -3.07 6.71
CA ALA A 221 9.04 -2.53 7.16
C ALA A 221 8.86 -1.35 8.14
N THR A 222 7.92 -0.44 7.85
CA THR A 222 7.66 0.73 8.70
C THR A 222 6.17 0.97 8.90
N PHE A 223 5.74 1.05 10.17
CA PHE A 223 4.40 1.49 10.55
C PHE A 223 4.46 2.80 11.34
N ARG A 224 3.56 3.75 11.03
CA ARG A 224 3.40 5.03 11.74
C ARG A 224 1.92 5.36 11.93
N HIS A 225 1.54 5.76 13.14
CA HIS A 225 0.19 6.16 13.47
C HIS A 225 0.19 7.50 14.21
N ALA A 226 -0.35 8.53 13.57
CA ALA A 226 -0.60 9.83 14.19
C ALA A 226 -1.98 9.84 14.87
N MET A 227 -2.03 10.10 16.18
CA MET A 227 -3.26 10.13 16.98
C MET A 227 -3.60 11.54 17.44
N ALA A 228 -4.88 11.90 17.44
CA ALA A 228 -5.36 13.15 18.01
C ALA A 228 -5.40 13.05 19.55
N LEU A 229 -4.56 13.83 20.25
CA LEU A 229 -4.51 13.82 21.72
C LEU A 229 -5.78 14.40 22.36
N ASP A 230 -6.37 15.43 21.74
CA ASP A 230 -7.52 16.20 22.25
C ASP A 230 -8.90 15.68 21.82
N GLU A 231 -9.01 14.49 21.25
CA GLU A 231 -10.30 13.92 20.84
C GLU A 231 -11.10 13.40 22.05
N ARG A 232 -12.18 14.11 22.43
CA ARG A 232 -12.97 13.90 23.67
C ARG A 232 -14.31 13.17 23.47
N ARG A 233 -14.63 12.65 22.28
CA ARG A 233 -15.89 11.92 22.05
C ARG A 233 -15.86 10.50 22.66
N ALA A 234 -16.74 10.25 23.63
CA ALA A 234 -16.77 9.02 24.45
C ALA A 234 -17.03 7.69 23.71
N TRP A 235 -17.46 7.71 22.44
CA TRP A 235 -17.72 6.50 21.63
C TRP A 235 -16.52 6.08 20.77
N LEU A 236 -15.40 6.79 20.89
CA LEU A 236 -14.18 6.59 20.11
C LEU A 236 -13.14 5.84 20.95
N LEU A 237 -13.24 4.51 21.03
CA LEU A 237 -12.22 3.71 21.72
C LEU A 237 -10.88 3.79 20.98
N ARG A 238 -9.92 4.48 21.61
CA ARG A 238 -8.50 4.53 21.19
C ARG A 238 -7.87 3.15 21.44
N ARG A 239 -7.07 2.65 20.48
CA ARG A 239 -6.25 1.45 20.68
C ARG A 239 -4.77 1.79 20.43
N PRO A 240 -3.97 2.02 21.50
CA PRO A 240 -2.52 1.96 21.38
C PRO A 240 -2.10 0.54 20.99
N ILE A 241 -1.06 0.40 20.17
CA ILE A 241 -0.38 -0.88 19.98
C ILE A 241 0.75 -0.90 21.02
N GLU A 242 0.63 -1.77 22.02
CA GLU A 242 1.73 -2.04 22.94
C GLU A 242 2.79 -2.85 22.21
N ALA A 243 4.02 -2.34 22.18
CA ALA A 243 5.16 -3.10 21.69
C ALA A 243 5.53 -4.14 22.75
N THR A 244 5.39 -5.42 22.44
CA THR A 244 5.93 -6.49 23.27
C THR A 244 7.46 -6.39 23.23
N GLN A 245 8.06 -5.91 24.31
CA GLN A 245 9.50 -6.06 24.52
C GLN A 245 9.78 -7.55 24.63
N GLY A 246 10.61 -8.07 23.72
CA GLY A 246 11.12 -9.43 23.82
C GLY A 246 11.87 -9.59 25.14
N SER A 247 11.40 -10.54 25.96
CA SER A 247 12.15 -11.05 27.10
C SER A 247 13.39 -11.77 26.58
N GLN A 248 14.56 -11.30 27.05
CA GLN A 248 15.86 -11.96 26.91
C GLN A 248 15.87 -13.32 27.61
#